data_AF-A0A2A5H7I6-F1
#
_entry.id   AF-A0A2A5H7I6-F1
#
_cell.length_a   1.000
_cell.length_b   1.000
_cell.length_c   1.000
_cell.angle_alpha   90.00
_cell.angle_beta   90.00
_cell.angle_gamma   90.00
#
_symmetry.space_group_name_H-M   'P 1'
#
loop_
_entity.id
_entity.type
_entity.pdbx_description
1 polymer ?
#
loop_
_entity_poly.entity_id
_entity_poly.type
_entity_poly.pdbx_seq_one_letter_code
_entity_poly.pdbx_strand_id
1 'polypeptide(L)'
;MKRLYFVSDDLDDLESIETELEHSGVETAQIHVLSNNDTGVQNHHLHGVDSFSKLDVVHSALFGIGVGVVCVMFALSFYAMSEAYLTYTWMPAIMLSVVLLGFCTWEGGLWGIQKPNRRFA
;
A
#
# COMPACT_ATOMS: atom_id res chain seq x y z
N MET A 1 -11.28 20.46 -5.74
CA MET A 1 -10.90 20.44 -4.31
C MET A 1 -9.52 21.08 -4.18
N LYS A 2 -9.32 21.96 -3.19
CA LYS A 2 -8.02 22.59 -2.93
C LYS A 2 -7.37 21.88 -1.75
N ARG A 3 -6.09 21.53 -1.85
CA ARG A 3 -5.25 21.07 -0.73
C ARG A 3 -4.25 22.17 -0.43
N LEU A 4 -4.13 22.53 0.83
CA LEU A 4 -3.13 23.46 1.34
C LEU A 4 -2.04 22.63 2.01
N TYR A 5 -0.78 22.97 1.75
CA TYR A 5 0.37 22.30 2.32
C TYR A 5 1.13 23.31 3.17
N PHE A 6 1.39 22.95 4.43
CA PHE A 6 2.26 23.68 5.33
C PHE A 6 3.49 22.81 5.58
N VAL A 7 4.67 23.42 5.54
CA VAL A 7 5.95 22.74 5.74
C VAL A 7 6.68 23.48 6.85
N SER A 8 7.01 22.76 7.92
CA SER A 8 7.91 23.21 8.97
C SER A 8 8.90 22.09 9.29
N ASP A 9 10.10 22.48 9.73
CA ASP A 9 11.13 21.57 10.20
C ASP A 9 10.99 21.27 11.71
N ASP A 10 10.05 21.94 12.39
CA ASP A 10 9.76 21.80 13.82
C ASP A 10 8.35 21.20 14.04
N LEU A 11 8.26 20.22 14.94
CA LEU A 11 7.00 19.59 15.32
C LEU A 11 6.15 20.50 16.22
N ASP A 12 6.79 21.35 17.03
CA ASP A 12 6.11 22.32 17.91
C ASP A 12 5.32 23.35 17.09
N ASP A 13 5.89 23.78 15.96
CA ASP A 13 5.22 24.66 15.00
C ASP A 13 4.02 23.98 14.35
N LEU A 14 4.15 22.70 13.99
CA LEU A 14 3.07 21.93 13.37
C LEU A 14 1.91 21.69 14.34
N GLU A 15 2.19 21.45 15.63
CA GLU A 15 1.18 21.36 16.69
C GLU A 15 0.43 22.68 16.88
N SER A 16 1.16 23.79 16.86
CA SER A 16 0.57 25.13 16.94
C SER A 16 -0.37 25.40 15.76
N ILE A 17 0.03 25.00 14.54
CA ILE A 17 -0.79 25.15 13.33
C ILE A 17 -2.03 24.24 13.37
N GLU A 18 -1.89 22.97 13.78
CA GLU A 18 -3.03 22.05 13.93
C GLU A 18 -4.06 22.62 14.91
N THR A 19 -3.61 23.08 16.07
CA THR A 19 -4.45 23.72 17.09
C THR A 19 -5.16 24.97 16.55
N GLU A 20 -4.47 25.83 15.80
CA GLU A 20 -5.06 27.03 15.21
C GLU A 20 -6.14 26.70 14.16
N LEU A 21 -5.89 25.66 13.35
CA LEU A 21 -6.83 25.18 12.34
C LEU A 21 -8.09 24.57 12.97
N GLU A 22 -7.92 23.77 14.02
CA GLU A 22 -9.05 23.23 14.80
C GLU A 22 -9.88 24.35 15.44
N HIS A 23 -9.22 25.33 16.07
CA HIS A 23 -9.90 26.51 16.61
C HIS A 23 -10.62 27.34 15.54
N SER A 24 -10.13 27.32 14.31
CA SER A 24 -10.75 27.96 13.15
C SER A 24 -11.89 27.15 12.53
N GLY A 25 -12.20 25.97 13.08
CA GLY A 25 -13.32 25.11 12.67
C GLY A 25 -12.97 24.07 11.60
N VAL A 26 -11.68 23.81 11.34
CA VAL A 26 -11.24 22.70 10.50
C VAL A 26 -11.30 21.41 11.31
N GLU A 27 -11.99 20.39 10.79
CA GLU A 27 -12.03 19.09 11.47
C GLU A 27 -10.66 18.41 11.46
N THR A 28 -10.25 17.82 12.58
CA THR A 28 -8.98 17.08 12.73
C THR A 28 -8.81 16.00 11.67
N ALA A 29 -9.90 15.35 11.23
CA ALA A 29 -9.87 14.35 10.16
C ALA A 29 -9.40 14.89 8.79
N GLN A 30 -9.41 16.21 8.60
CA GLN A 30 -8.95 16.89 7.38
C GLN A 30 -7.49 17.37 7.50
N ILE A 31 -6.91 17.31 8.69
CA ILE A 31 -5.53 17.71 8.98
C ILE A 31 -4.68 16.44 9.07
N HIS A 32 -3.61 16.36 8.27
CA HIS A 32 -2.71 15.20 8.26
C HIS A 32 -1.25 15.66 8.30
N VAL A 33 -0.53 15.24 9.34
CA VAL A 33 0.89 15.52 9.51
C VAL A 33 1.71 14.39 8.91
N LEU A 34 2.55 14.74 7.93
CA LEU A 34 3.54 13.83 7.35
C LEU A 34 4.92 14.15 7.93
N SER A 35 5.40 13.30 8.83
CA SER A 35 6.75 13.38 9.38
C SER A 35 7.43 12.00 9.36
N ASN A 36 8.75 11.98 9.25
CA ASN A 36 9.57 10.77 9.41
C ASN A 36 9.80 10.41 10.88
N ASN A 37 9.47 11.32 11.82
CA ASN A 37 9.59 11.10 13.25
C ASN A 37 8.25 10.65 13.85
N ASP A 38 7.89 9.38 13.67
CA ASP A 38 6.62 8.81 14.16
C ASP A 38 6.46 8.95 15.68
N THR A 39 7.56 8.81 16.44
CA THR A 39 7.56 9.00 17.90
C THR A 39 7.26 10.43 18.29
N GLY A 40 7.83 11.41 17.57
CA GLY A 40 7.53 12.82 17.77
C GLY A 40 6.06 13.14 17.49
N VAL A 41 5.53 12.69 16.35
CA VAL A 41 4.11 12.87 16.01
C VAL A 41 3.19 12.31 17.10
N GLN A 42 3.49 11.13 17.64
CA GLN A 42 2.72 10.55 18.75
C GLN A 42 2.83 11.35 20.05
N ASN A 43 4.03 11.80 20.41
CA ASN A 43 4.25 12.59 21.62
C ASN A 43 3.51 13.93 21.61
N HIS A 44 3.43 14.55 20.43
CA HIS A 44 2.70 15.80 20.19
C HIS A 44 1.21 15.58 19.86
N HIS A 45 0.70 14.33 19.94
CA HIS A 45 -0.68 13.96 19.61
C HIS A 45 -1.16 14.42 18.21
N LEU A 46 -0.22 14.65 17.30
CA LEU A 46 -0.50 15.12 15.94
C LEU A 46 -1.18 14.02 15.12
N HIS A 47 -2.11 14.40 14.24
CA HIS A 47 -2.77 13.45 13.35
C HIS A 47 -1.83 12.97 12.23
N GLY A 48 -0.99 11.99 12.55
CA GLY A 48 -0.03 11.40 11.63
C GLY A 48 -0.68 10.64 10.48
N VAL A 49 -0.10 10.74 9.28
CA VAL A 49 -0.40 9.80 8.20
C VAL A 49 0.02 8.39 8.66
N ASP A 50 -0.89 7.42 8.55
CA ASP A 50 -0.61 6.02 8.90
C ASP A 50 0.66 5.50 8.20
N SER A 51 1.53 4.79 8.92
CA SER A 51 2.82 4.31 8.43
C SER A 51 2.66 3.42 7.18
N PHE A 52 1.57 2.67 7.06
CA PHE A 52 1.26 1.92 5.83
C PHE A 52 0.88 2.82 4.66
N SER A 53 0.23 3.96 4.92
CA SER A 53 -0.07 4.97 3.89
C SER A 53 1.17 5.73 3.45
N LYS A 54 2.25 5.76 4.24
CA LYS A 54 3.55 6.34 3.82
C LYS A 54 4.31 5.46 2.82
N LEU A 55 3.94 4.18 2.71
CA LEU A 55 4.62 3.20 1.88
C LEU A 55 3.80 2.85 0.62
N ASP A 56 4.46 2.42 -0.44
CA ASP A 56 3.82 2.07 -1.71
C ASP A 56 3.29 0.61 -1.75
N VAL A 57 2.89 0.07 -0.59
CA VAL A 57 2.52 -1.35 -0.42
C VAL A 57 1.32 -1.73 -1.28
N VAL A 58 0.26 -0.91 -1.27
CA VAL A 58 -0.99 -1.21 -2.00
C VAL A 58 -0.76 -1.20 -3.51
N HIS A 59 -0.05 -0.19 -4.01
CA HIS A 59 0.21 -0.07 -5.45
C HIS A 59 1.14 -1.18 -5.94
N SER A 60 2.18 -1.49 -5.17
CA SER A 60 3.12 -2.55 -5.50
C SER A 60 2.49 -3.95 -5.40
N ALA A 61 1.59 -4.17 -4.45
CA ALA A 61 0.78 -5.39 -4.39
C ALA A 61 -0.15 -5.52 -5.62
N LEU A 62 -0.74 -4.42 -6.09
CA LEU A 62 -1.55 -4.42 -7.31
C LEU A 62 -0.74 -4.76 -8.57
N PHE A 63 0.50 -4.27 -8.64
CA PHE A 63 1.44 -4.69 -9.68
C PHE A 63 1.75 -6.19 -9.59
N GLY A 64 1.96 -6.69 -8.37
CA GLY A 64 2.11 -8.13 -8.07
C GLY A 64 0.92 -8.97 -8.54
N ILE A 65 -0.31 -8.50 -8.33
CA ILE A 65 -1.53 -9.14 -8.85
C ILE A 65 -1.48 -9.22 -10.38
N GLY A 66 -1.10 -8.14 -11.07
CA GLY A 66 -0.97 -8.11 -12.52
C GLY A 66 -0.01 -9.18 -13.05
N VAL A 67 1.18 -9.30 -12.44
CA VAL A 67 2.15 -10.36 -12.75
C VAL A 67 1.57 -11.74 -12.44
N GLY A 68 0.93 -11.90 -11.28
CA GLY A 68 0.30 -13.15 -10.86
C GLY A 68 -0.75 -13.65 -11.85
N VAL A 69 -1.61 -12.77 -12.38
CA VAL A 69 -2.61 -13.12 -13.41
C VAL A 69 -1.95 -13.65 -14.67
N VAL A 70 -0.84 -13.05 -15.12
CA VAL A 70 -0.08 -13.54 -16.29
C VAL A 70 0.48 -14.94 -16.02
N CYS A 71 1.06 -15.17 -14.83
CA CYS A 71 1.56 -16.48 -14.43
C CYS A 71 0.44 -17.54 -14.35
N VAL A 72 -0.73 -17.18 -13.84
CA VAL A 72 -1.91 -18.07 -13.79
C VAL A 72 -2.36 -18.44 -15.20
N MET A 73 -2.51 -17.47 -16.10
CA MET A 73 -2.92 -17.74 -17.48
C MET A 73 -1.92 -18.67 -18.18
N PHE A 74 -0.63 -18.44 -17.97
CA PHE A 74 0.42 -19.29 -18.52
C PHE A 74 0.34 -20.72 -17.96
N ALA A 75 0.24 -20.88 -16.63
CA ALA A 75 0.18 -22.18 -15.98
C ALA A 75 -1.06 -23.00 -16.42
N LEU A 76 -2.24 -22.38 -16.46
CA LEU A 76 -3.47 -23.04 -16.91
C LEU A 76 -3.42 -23.41 -18.39
N SER A 77 -2.90 -22.52 -19.25
CA SER A 77 -2.77 -22.80 -20.69
C SER A 77 -1.80 -23.94 -20.94
N PHE A 78 -0.64 -23.94 -20.28
CA PHE A 78 0.33 -25.02 -20.36
C PHE A 78 -0.27 -26.36 -19.89
N TYR A 79 -0.99 -26.34 -18.76
CA TYR A 79 -1.67 -27.51 -18.23
C TYR A 79 -2.71 -28.08 -19.22
N ALA A 80 -3.52 -27.21 -19.81
CA ALA A 80 -4.51 -27.60 -20.81
C ALA A 80 -3.87 -28.20 -22.07
N MET A 81 -2.80 -27.57 -22.58
CA MET A 81 -2.07 -28.05 -23.76
C MET A 81 -1.36 -29.39 -23.53
N SER A 82 -0.96 -29.68 -22.29
CA SER A 82 -0.35 -30.97 -21.93
C SER A 82 -1.36 -32.10 -21.78
N GLU A 83 -2.67 -31.80 -21.83
CA GLU A 83 -3.77 -32.74 -21.56
C GLU A 83 -3.69 -33.43 -20.18
N ALA A 84 -2.87 -32.90 -19.26
CA ALA A 84 -2.67 -33.47 -17.94
C ALA A 84 -3.97 -33.56 -17.11
N TYR A 85 -4.96 -32.74 -17.44
CA TYR A 85 -6.29 -32.79 -16.83
C TYR A 85 -7.02 -34.13 -17.01
N LEU A 86 -6.69 -34.92 -18.05
CA LEU A 86 -7.26 -36.25 -18.27
C LEU A 86 -6.83 -37.25 -17.17
N THR A 87 -5.63 -37.08 -16.63
CA THR A 87 -5.06 -37.98 -15.61
C THR A 87 -5.22 -37.41 -14.20
N TYR A 88 -4.94 -36.11 -14.03
CA TYR A 88 -4.81 -35.48 -12.72
C TYR A 88 -5.95 -34.50 -12.39
N THR A 89 -6.98 -34.39 -13.23
CA THR A 89 -8.10 -33.43 -13.11
C THR A 89 -7.65 -31.97 -13.13
N TRP A 90 -8.53 -30.99 -12.91
CA TRP A 90 -8.16 -29.58 -12.86
C TRP A 90 -7.61 -29.12 -11.49
N MET A 91 -7.79 -29.92 -10.44
CA MET A 91 -7.48 -29.54 -9.06
C MET A 91 -6.02 -29.08 -8.87
N PRO A 92 -4.99 -29.80 -9.37
CA PRO A 92 -3.59 -29.39 -9.18
C PRO A 92 -3.26 -28.06 -9.87
N ALA A 93 -3.84 -27.84 -11.05
CA ALA A 93 -3.62 -26.61 -11.82
C ALA A 93 -4.26 -25.40 -11.13
N ILE A 94 -5.49 -25.55 -10.63
CA ILE A 94 -6.18 -24.50 -9.87
C ILE A 94 -5.41 -24.17 -8.59
N MET A 95 -4.96 -25.19 -7.85
CA MET A 95 -4.17 -24.98 -6.63
C MET A 95 -2.86 -24.23 -6.92
N LEU A 96 -2.14 -24.62 -7.98
CA LEU A 96 -0.95 -23.92 -8.44
C LEU A 96 -1.27 -22.46 -8.82
N SER A 97 -2.39 -22.20 -9.50
CA SER A 97 -2.81 -20.85 -9.85
C SER A 97 -3.04 -19.96 -8.62
N VAL A 98 -3.70 -20.49 -7.58
CA VAL A 98 -3.92 -19.76 -6.32
C VAL A 98 -2.59 -19.43 -5.64
N VAL A 99 -1.67 -20.41 -5.58
CA VAL A 99 -0.34 -20.21 -5.00
C VAL A 99 0.45 -19.16 -5.77
N LEU A 100 0.46 -19.22 -7.11
CA LEU A 100 1.16 -18.25 -7.94
C LEU A 100 0.61 -16.83 -7.75
N LEU A 101 -0.71 -16.67 -7.77
CA LEU A 101 -1.34 -15.37 -7.58
C LEU A 101 -1.03 -14.80 -6.19
N GLY A 102 -1.16 -15.63 -5.15
CA GLY A 102 -0.84 -15.24 -3.78
C GLY A 102 0.63 -14.86 -3.62
N PHE A 103 1.54 -15.67 -4.16
CA PHE A 103 2.98 -15.41 -4.11
C PHE A 103 3.35 -14.10 -4.81
N CYS A 104 2.88 -13.87 -6.04
CA CYS A 104 3.17 -12.63 -6.77
C CYS A 104 2.58 -11.39 -6.07
N THR A 105 1.38 -11.51 -5.49
CA THR A 105 0.76 -10.42 -4.72
C THR A 105 1.57 -10.11 -3.45
N TRP A 106 2.04 -11.14 -2.75
CA TRP A 106 2.84 -11.00 -1.54
C TRP A 106 4.22 -10.37 -1.83
N GLU A 107 4.95 -10.88 -2.82
CA GLU A 107 6.23 -10.30 -3.27
C GLU A 107 6.06 -8.84 -3.73
N GLY A 108 4.98 -8.54 -4.47
CA GLY A 108 4.63 -7.17 -4.83
C GLY A 108 4.41 -6.28 -3.60
N GLY A 109 3.69 -6.77 -2.59
CA GLY A 109 3.50 -6.05 -1.34
C GLY A 109 4.81 -5.79 -0.59
N LEU A 110 5.66 -6.81 -0.46
CA LEU A 110 6.98 -6.70 0.19
C LEU A 110 7.88 -5.67 -0.49
N TRP A 111 7.91 -5.66 -1.83
CA TRP A 111 8.63 -4.64 -2.59
C TRP A 111 8.13 -3.23 -2.27
N GLY A 112 6.82 -3.06 -2.09
CA GLY A 112 6.22 -1.77 -1.77
C GLY A 112 6.59 -1.23 -0.39
N ILE A 113 6.99 -2.08 0.56
CA ILE A 113 7.47 -1.67 1.89
C ILE A 113 8.78 -0.89 1.78
N GLN A 114 9.59 -1.17 0.77
CA GLN A 114 10.90 -0.52 0.59
C GLN A 114 10.80 0.81 -0.18
N LYS A 115 9.62 1.18 -0.69
CA LYS A 115 9.43 2.40 -1.48
C LYS A 115 8.56 3.42 -0.75
N PRO A 116 8.99 4.69 -0.68
CA PRO A 116 8.10 5.75 -0.22
C PRO A 116 6.90 5.84 -1.17
N ASN A 117 5.71 6.08 -0.62
CA ASN A 117 4.50 6.22 -1.39
C ASN A 117 4.65 7.36 -2.40
N ARG A 118 4.36 7.09 -3.69
CA ARG A 118 4.48 8.06 -4.79
C ARG A 118 3.64 9.32 -4.59
N ARG A 119 2.64 9.30 -3.70
CA ARG A 119 1.84 10.49 -3.33
C ARG A 119 2.63 11.51 -2.50
N PHE A 120 3.75 11.09 -1.92
CA PHE A 120 4.61 11.90 -1.05
C PHE A 120 6.06 11.95 -1.55
N ALA A 121 6.33 11.41 -2.75
CA ALA A 121 7.65 11.39 -3.39
C ALA A 121 7.79 12.52 -4.43
#